data_AF-A0A495PTM2-F1
#
_entry.id   AF-A0A495PTM2-F1
#
_cell.length_a   1.000
_cell.length_b   1.000
_cell.length_c   1.000
_cell.angle_alpha   90.00
_cell.angle_beta   90.00
_cell.angle_gamma   90.00
#
_symmetry.space_group_name_H-M   'P 1'
#
loop_
_entity.id
_entity.type
_entity.pdbx_description
1 polymer ?
#
loop_
_entity_poly.entity_id
_entity_poly.type
_entity_poly.pdbx_seq_one_letter_code
_entity_poly.pdbx_strand_id
1 'polypeptide(L)'
;MQTLGSNVKFRINKLLQFLPPEIYSKILKSIVIRRTYNKLRDDYRYIRSKLNPHKSARVYIRKGISRMEFFSILNDRKIDYVLLRWWEGLPEMPVDEDMDILIKDEHRNKIDDLITFTDNGNGLKCDIYTLTGSFYGSHKGIPYFQSNMGHDLLKSRRLFKGVYVPSPREYFASLAYHALFHKGKASGIEGFGDYSGAVEHAYSTILSEHSLNIGEEVDINAECLFKWLETNEYIPAEDTLSKLVDIKPELEIFQKRLSSDIRGGELTVFVIRERLVKDKLLEDFKLFLENEYQFEILDIQFLNQKQKDNATRFIRGGKWDKGPFKYSGGVPEAFLVAYDFEPKPLNDIDQKKQSRTTNNNNMLAKYRFRDLITSNRTIKKADYNGVHSSDNEMDAKYYLSFLGGDYLEHIENIVEDKRNYKSINRISSQLI
;
A
#
# COMPACT_ATOMS: atom_id res chain seq x y z
N MET A 1 -22.99 -27.73 21.84
CA MET A 1 -21.90 -26.96 22.49
C MET A 1 -22.17 -26.58 23.96
N GLN A 2 -23.17 -27.15 24.66
CA GLN A 2 -23.48 -26.81 26.07
C GLN A 2 -23.08 -27.85 27.12
N THR A 3 -22.53 -29.01 26.73
CA THR A 3 -22.21 -30.12 27.65
C THR A 3 -20.73 -30.23 28.07
N LEU A 4 -19.83 -29.44 27.46
CA LEU A 4 -18.40 -29.40 27.84
C LEU A 4 -18.10 -28.42 29.00
N GLY A 5 -18.99 -27.46 29.28
CA GLY A 5 -18.77 -26.44 30.32
C GLY A 5 -19.09 -26.89 31.76
N SER A 6 -19.95 -27.89 31.93
CA SER A 6 -20.37 -28.39 33.26
C SER A 6 -19.30 -29.26 33.93
N ASN A 7 -18.63 -30.12 33.16
CA ASN A 7 -17.58 -31.02 33.66
C ASN A 7 -16.29 -30.29 34.09
N VAL A 8 -15.95 -29.16 33.46
CA VAL A 8 -14.81 -28.32 33.85
C VAL A 8 -15.10 -27.52 35.12
N LYS A 9 -16.32 -26.97 35.26
CA LYS A 9 -16.77 -26.29 36.49
C LYS A 9 -16.77 -27.23 37.70
N PHE A 10 -17.20 -28.49 37.51
CA PHE A 10 -17.25 -29.48 38.58
C PHE A 10 -15.85 -29.89 39.07
N ARG A 11 -14.88 -30.08 38.15
CA ARG A 11 -13.49 -30.42 38.51
C ARG A 11 -12.73 -29.28 39.18
N ILE A 12 -12.95 -28.03 38.74
CA ILE A 12 -12.33 -26.85 39.38
C ILE A 12 -12.89 -26.63 40.79
N ASN A 13 -14.20 -26.78 41.00
CA ASN A 13 -14.80 -26.66 42.35
C ASN A 13 -14.29 -27.74 43.32
N LYS A 14 -14.02 -28.96 42.85
CA LYS A 14 -13.50 -30.03 43.70
C LYS A 14 -12.03 -29.82 44.09
N LEU A 15 -11.21 -29.26 43.19
CA LEU A 15 -9.81 -28.88 43.47
C LEU A 15 -9.69 -27.70 44.43
N LEU A 16 -10.62 -26.74 44.34
CA LEU A 16 -10.62 -25.54 45.18
C LEU A 16 -11.03 -25.81 46.64
N GLN A 17 -11.71 -26.94 46.92
CA GLN A 17 -12.10 -27.36 48.28
C GLN A 17 -10.93 -27.87 49.14
N PHE A 18 -9.79 -28.21 48.52
CA PHE A 18 -8.60 -28.70 49.24
C PHE A 18 -7.54 -27.62 49.48
N LEU A 19 -7.80 -26.38 49.07
CA LEU A 19 -6.87 -25.27 49.27
C LEU A 19 -7.21 -24.49 50.55
N PRO A 20 -6.19 -24.07 51.32
CA PRO A 20 -6.38 -23.16 52.45
C PRO A 20 -7.18 -21.91 52.03
N PRO A 21 -8.11 -21.41 52.87
CA PRO A 21 -8.98 -20.29 52.54
C PRO A 21 -8.25 -19.03 52.05
N GLU A 22 -7.02 -18.77 52.54
CA GLU A 22 -6.23 -17.62 52.10
C GLU A 22 -5.73 -17.76 50.65
N ILE A 23 -5.43 -18.98 50.21
CA ILE A 23 -4.96 -19.27 48.84
C ILE A 23 -6.14 -19.26 47.88
N TYR A 24 -7.26 -19.86 48.26
CA TYR A 24 -8.52 -19.83 47.50
C TYR A 24 -9.01 -18.40 47.25
N SER A 25 -9.01 -17.55 48.30
CA SER A 25 -9.40 -16.14 48.20
C SER A 25 -8.48 -15.35 47.26
N LYS A 26 -7.16 -15.60 47.27
CA LYS A 26 -6.20 -14.94 46.36
C LYS A 26 -6.39 -15.37 44.90
N ILE A 27 -6.65 -16.66 44.64
CA ILE A 27 -6.89 -17.18 43.29
C ILE A 27 -8.23 -16.67 42.74
N LEU A 28 -9.28 -16.66 43.54
CA LEU A 28 -10.56 -16.08 43.13
C LEU A 28 -10.45 -14.57 42.92
N LYS A 29 -9.78 -13.84 43.81
CA LYS A 29 -9.52 -12.40 43.61
C LYS A 29 -8.74 -12.18 42.32
N SER A 30 -7.70 -12.95 42.02
CA SER A 30 -6.92 -12.77 40.78
C SER A 30 -7.71 -13.14 39.52
N ILE A 31 -8.54 -14.19 39.54
CA ILE A 31 -9.40 -14.58 38.41
C ILE A 31 -10.56 -13.59 38.22
N VAL A 32 -11.21 -13.14 39.29
CA VAL A 32 -12.29 -12.14 39.25
C VAL A 32 -11.72 -10.80 38.81
N ILE A 33 -10.61 -10.33 39.38
CA ILE A 33 -9.92 -9.11 38.95
C ILE A 33 -9.49 -9.23 37.49
N ARG A 34 -8.97 -10.38 37.03
CA ARG A 34 -8.56 -10.56 35.63
C ARG A 34 -9.76 -10.62 34.68
N ARG A 35 -10.90 -11.20 35.08
CA ARG A 35 -12.16 -11.15 34.31
C ARG A 35 -12.75 -9.75 34.26
N THR A 36 -12.81 -9.06 35.40
CA THR A 36 -13.28 -7.67 35.48
C THR A 36 -12.35 -6.73 34.72
N TYR A 37 -11.04 -6.93 34.78
CA TYR A 37 -10.05 -6.20 33.99
C TYR A 37 -10.18 -6.48 32.50
N ASN A 38 -10.33 -7.74 32.08
CA ASN A 38 -10.55 -8.07 30.67
C ASN A 38 -11.87 -7.48 30.17
N LYS A 39 -12.94 -7.57 30.95
CA LYS A 39 -14.22 -6.94 30.63
C LYS A 39 -14.11 -5.42 30.54
N LEU A 40 -13.50 -4.76 31.54
CA LEU A 40 -13.23 -3.32 31.50
C LEU A 40 -12.31 -2.91 30.34
N ARG A 41 -11.33 -3.75 30.00
CA ARG A 41 -10.45 -3.55 28.85
C ARG A 41 -11.22 -3.67 27.54
N ASP A 42 -12.12 -4.62 27.43
CA ASP A 42 -12.95 -4.83 26.25
C ASP A 42 -14.03 -3.75 26.13
N ASP A 43 -14.66 -3.36 27.23
CA ASP A 43 -15.57 -2.21 27.33
C ASP A 43 -14.83 -0.91 26.98
N TYR A 44 -13.61 -0.70 27.51
CA TYR A 44 -12.76 0.44 27.16
C TYR A 44 -12.36 0.41 25.69
N ARG A 45 -11.99 -0.74 25.12
CA ARG A 45 -11.70 -0.89 23.69
C ARG A 45 -12.92 -0.60 22.83
N TYR A 46 -14.09 -1.06 23.25
CA TYR A 46 -15.36 -0.80 22.59
C TYR A 46 -15.72 0.69 22.63
N ILE A 47 -15.66 1.32 23.80
CA ILE A 47 -15.90 2.75 23.95
C ILE A 47 -14.87 3.54 23.15
N ARG A 48 -13.58 3.18 23.23
CA ARG A 48 -12.50 3.81 22.46
C ARG A 48 -12.68 3.62 20.96
N SER A 49 -13.17 2.48 20.48
CA SER A 49 -13.43 2.26 19.06
C SER A 49 -14.67 3.01 18.57
N LYS A 50 -15.63 3.31 19.44
CA LYS A 50 -16.75 4.22 19.13
C LYS A 50 -16.33 5.69 19.14
N LEU A 51 -15.46 6.10 20.07
CA LEU A 51 -14.98 7.47 20.19
C LEU A 51 -13.92 7.82 19.13
N ASN A 52 -13.06 6.87 18.78
CA ASN A 52 -12.00 7.00 17.80
C ASN A 52 -12.03 5.79 16.87
N PRO A 53 -13.02 5.73 15.95
CA PRO A 53 -13.12 4.62 15.02
C PRO A 53 -11.87 4.54 14.16
N HIS A 54 -11.43 3.31 13.92
CA HIS A 54 -10.38 3.05 12.96
C HIS A 54 -10.86 3.54 11.59
N LYS A 55 -10.16 4.51 11.01
CA LYS A 55 -10.52 5.06 9.71
C LYS A 55 -9.86 4.25 8.61
N SER A 56 -10.66 3.71 7.71
CA SER A 56 -10.26 2.85 6.59
C SER A 56 -11.19 3.08 5.39
N ALA A 57 -10.92 2.39 4.27
CA ALA A 57 -11.79 2.46 3.10
C ALA A 57 -13.20 1.97 3.44
N ARG A 58 -13.28 0.96 4.32
CA ARG A 58 -14.53 0.47 4.89
C ARG A 58 -15.26 1.56 5.67
N VAL A 59 -16.45 1.86 5.20
CA VAL A 59 -17.41 2.79 5.79
C VAL A 59 -18.83 2.24 5.67
N TYR A 60 -19.77 2.93 6.31
CA TYR A 60 -21.19 2.61 6.29
C TYR A 60 -21.93 3.88 5.94
N ILE A 61 -22.88 3.78 5.01
CA ILE A 61 -23.76 4.90 4.66
C ILE A 61 -24.57 5.27 5.92
N ARG A 62 -24.86 6.55 6.15
CA ARG A 62 -25.65 6.95 7.32
C ARG A 62 -27.09 6.46 7.23
N LYS A 63 -27.73 6.28 8.40
CA LYS A 63 -29.15 5.92 8.49
C LYS A 63 -30.02 6.98 7.80
N GLY A 64 -31.10 6.52 7.19
CA GLY A 64 -32.05 7.38 6.48
C GLY A 64 -31.67 7.67 5.03
N ILE A 65 -30.47 7.29 4.59
CA ILE A 65 -30.03 7.43 3.20
C ILE A 65 -30.12 6.05 2.53
N SER A 66 -30.93 5.94 1.48
CA SER A 66 -30.98 4.72 0.67
C SER A 66 -29.75 4.59 -0.26
N ARG A 67 -29.51 3.40 -0.83
CA ARG A 67 -28.42 3.19 -1.79
C ARG A 67 -28.51 4.14 -2.99
N MET A 68 -29.70 4.25 -3.58
CA MET A 68 -29.91 5.12 -4.75
C MET A 68 -29.87 6.60 -4.40
N GLU A 69 -30.37 6.97 -3.22
CA GLU A 69 -30.27 8.34 -2.71
C GLU A 69 -28.82 8.74 -2.46
N PHE A 70 -28.00 7.84 -1.91
CA PHE A 70 -26.57 8.08 -1.75
C PHE A 70 -25.91 8.46 -3.09
N PHE A 71 -26.14 7.66 -4.14
CA PHE A 71 -25.61 7.96 -5.48
C PHE A 71 -26.20 9.24 -6.09
N SER A 72 -27.48 9.52 -5.87
CA SER A 72 -28.09 10.79 -6.29
C SER A 72 -27.37 11.99 -5.65
N ILE A 73 -27.10 11.93 -4.33
CA ILE A 73 -26.38 12.99 -3.63
C ILE A 73 -24.95 13.14 -4.16
N LEU A 74 -24.28 12.03 -4.52
CA LEU A 74 -22.95 12.11 -5.15
C LEU A 74 -23.00 12.83 -6.49
N ASN A 75 -24.01 12.55 -7.33
CA ASN A 75 -24.21 13.22 -8.61
C ASN A 75 -24.49 14.73 -8.41
N ASP A 76 -25.39 15.07 -7.49
CA ASP A 76 -25.76 16.46 -7.19
C ASP A 76 -24.55 17.27 -6.70
N ARG A 77 -23.69 16.64 -5.90
CA ARG A 77 -22.43 17.23 -5.42
C ARG A 77 -21.30 17.22 -6.45
N LYS A 78 -21.55 16.69 -7.66
CA LYS A 78 -20.57 16.55 -8.74
C LYS A 78 -19.31 15.80 -8.28
N ILE A 79 -19.52 14.72 -7.53
CA ILE A 79 -18.43 13.86 -7.10
C ILE A 79 -17.99 13.00 -8.29
N ASP A 80 -16.73 13.10 -8.67
CA ASP A 80 -16.10 12.12 -9.54
C ASP A 80 -15.93 10.78 -8.81
N TYR A 81 -16.86 9.86 -9.05
CA TYR A 81 -16.86 8.50 -8.51
C TYR A 81 -17.17 7.45 -9.58
N VAL A 82 -16.85 6.20 -9.28
CA VAL A 82 -17.28 5.03 -10.04
C VAL A 82 -17.58 3.86 -9.08
N LEU A 83 -18.75 3.23 -9.22
CA LEU A 83 -19.09 1.98 -8.53
C LEU A 83 -18.45 0.81 -9.29
N LEU A 84 -17.45 0.17 -8.70
CA LEU A 84 -16.49 -0.66 -9.41
C LEU A 84 -17.04 -1.98 -9.94
N ARG A 85 -17.99 -2.59 -9.23
CA ARG A 85 -18.51 -3.93 -9.56
C ARG A 85 -19.90 -4.15 -8.98
N TRP A 86 -20.56 -5.18 -9.49
CA TRP A 86 -21.87 -5.66 -9.04
C TRP A 86 -23.01 -4.63 -9.20
N TRP A 87 -22.80 -3.63 -10.05
CA TRP A 87 -23.75 -2.55 -10.30
C TRP A 87 -24.93 -2.99 -11.19
N GLU A 88 -24.82 -4.13 -11.84
CA GLU A 88 -25.84 -4.71 -12.72
C GLU A 88 -27.15 -4.97 -11.97
N GLY A 89 -27.02 -5.39 -10.70
CA GLY A 89 -28.14 -5.72 -9.82
C GLY A 89 -28.92 -4.52 -9.29
N LEU A 90 -28.44 -3.28 -9.49
CA LEU A 90 -29.01 -2.10 -8.85
C LEU A 90 -30.53 -1.96 -9.10
N PRO A 91 -31.32 -1.54 -8.08
CA PRO A 91 -30.86 -1.04 -6.76
C PRO A 91 -30.46 -2.13 -5.75
N GLU A 92 -30.78 -3.39 -6.00
CA GLU A 92 -30.35 -4.52 -5.20
C GLU A 92 -28.85 -4.83 -5.43
N MET A 93 -28.20 -5.42 -4.44
CA MET A 93 -26.83 -5.95 -4.57
C MET A 93 -26.89 -7.43 -4.22
N PRO A 94 -25.95 -8.25 -4.72
CA PRO A 94 -25.85 -9.64 -4.27
C PRO A 94 -25.73 -9.71 -2.74
N VAL A 95 -26.26 -10.80 -2.16
CA VAL A 95 -26.19 -11.02 -0.71
C VAL A 95 -24.72 -11.05 -0.28
N ASP A 96 -24.43 -10.42 0.85
CA ASP A 96 -23.08 -10.28 1.44
C ASP A 96 -22.06 -9.46 0.63
N GLU A 97 -22.45 -8.83 -0.48
CA GLU A 97 -21.60 -7.90 -1.22
C GLU A 97 -21.65 -6.46 -0.68
N ASP A 98 -20.48 -5.83 -0.65
CA ASP A 98 -20.31 -4.43 -0.32
C ASP A 98 -20.33 -3.55 -1.59
N MET A 99 -20.56 -2.25 -1.43
CA MET A 99 -20.34 -1.30 -2.54
C MET A 99 -18.88 -0.87 -2.58
N ASP A 100 -18.13 -1.27 -3.60
CA ASP A 100 -16.77 -0.78 -3.81
C ASP A 100 -16.76 0.43 -4.74
N ILE A 101 -16.36 1.58 -4.22
CA ILE A 101 -16.41 2.85 -4.93
C ILE A 101 -15.01 3.44 -5.00
N LEU A 102 -14.57 3.81 -6.19
CA LEU A 102 -13.39 4.65 -6.38
C LEU A 102 -13.83 6.10 -6.55
N ILE A 103 -13.19 7.02 -5.83
CA ILE A 103 -13.43 8.46 -5.94
C ILE A 103 -12.13 9.24 -6.13
N LYS A 104 -12.25 10.47 -6.64
CA LYS A 104 -11.13 11.40 -6.67
C LYS A 104 -10.71 11.84 -5.26
N ASP A 105 -9.41 11.97 -5.02
CA ASP A 105 -8.82 12.29 -3.71
C ASP A 105 -9.42 13.55 -3.07
N GLU A 106 -9.49 14.67 -3.82
CA GLU A 106 -10.03 15.94 -3.32
C GLU A 106 -11.55 15.93 -3.05
N HIS A 107 -12.24 14.85 -3.43
CA HIS A 107 -13.67 14.69 -3.21
C HIS A 107 -14.00 13.87 -1.96
N ARG A 108 -13.00 13.22 -1.34
CA ARG A 108 -13.23 12.34 -0.20
C ARG A 108 -13.84 13.03 1.01
N ASN A 109 -13.46 14.26 1.31
CA ASN A 109 -14.02 15.04 2.41
C ASN A 109 -15.45 15.55 2.11
N LYS A 110 -15.84 15.68 0.83
CA LYS A 110 -17.16 16.18 0.41
C LYS A 110 -18.30 15.19 0.69
N ILE A 111 -17.98 13.99 1.19
CA ILE A 111 -18.96 12.92 1.47
C ILE A 111 -18.91 12.46 2.94
N ASP A 112 -18.12 13.12 3.80
CA ASP A 112 -17.95 12.73 5.21
C ASP A 112 -19.26 12.79 6.03
N ASP A 113 -20.17 13.67 5.64
CA ASP A 113 -21.49 13.80 6.22
C ASP A 113 -22.46 12.68 5.80
N LEU A 114 -22.15 11.93 4.74
CA LEU A 114 -22.98 10.83 4.23
C LEU A 114 -22.61 9.47 4.82
N ILE A 115 -21.45 9.37 5.46
CA ILE A 115 -20.86 8.11 5.91
C ILE A 115 -20.49 8.11 7.39
N THR A 116 -20.18 6.93 7.90
CA THR A 116 -19.58 6.70 9.21
C THR A 116 -18.57 5.54 9.12
N PHE A 117 -17.53 5.57 9.95
CA PHE A 117 -16.53 4.50 10.04
C PHE A 117 -16.93 3.38 11.00
N THR A 118 -18.13 3.46 11.57
CA THR A 118 -18.64 2.49 12.53
C THR A 118 -19.96 1.94 12.03
N ASP A 119 -20.11 0.63 12.09
CA ASP A 119 -21.38 -0.03 11.78
C ASP A 119 -22.51 0.61 12.58
N ASN A 120 -23.51 1.10 11.84
CA ASN A 120 -24.69 1.75 12.38
C ASN A 120 -25.93 0.84 12.32
N GLY A 121 -25.79 -0.40 11.84
CA GLY A 121 -26.86 -1.39 11.76
C GLY A 121 -27.85 -1.18 10.61
N ASN A 122 -27.54 -0.35 9.60
CA ASN A 122 -28.38 -0.21 8.41
C ASN A 122 -28.04 -1.20 7.28
N GLY A 123 -26.97 -1.99 7.44
CA GLY A 123 -26.54 -2.98 6.44
C GLY A 123 -25.92 -2.39 5.16
N LEU A 124 -25.86 -1.07 4.99
CA LEU A 124 -25.31 -0.42 3.80
C LEU A 124 -23.80 -0.18 3.96
N LYS A 125 -23.06 -1.27 3.84
CA LYS A 125 -21.60 -1.29 3.84
C LYS A 125 -21.03 -0.82 2.49
N CYS A 126 -19.93 -0.10 2.54
CA CYS A 126 -19.24 0.41 1.37
C CYS A 126 -17.73 0.47 1.63
N ASP A 127 -16.93 0.14 0.64
CA ASP A 127 -15.51 0.46 0.61
C ASP A 127 -15.29 1.66 -0.33
N ILE A 128 -14.82 2.78 0.23
CA ILE A 128 -14.51 4.00 -0.52
C ILE A 128 -13.01 4.13 -0.67
N TYR A 129 -12.53 3.87 -1.88
CA TYR A 129 -11.14 4.02 -2.29
C TYR A 129 -10.88 5.38 -2.95
N THR A 130 -9.64 5.85 -2.85
CA THR A 130 -9.14 7.06 -3.50
C THR A 130 -8.03 6.71 -4.49
N LEU A 131 -7.75 7.58 -5.46
CA LEU A 131 -6.77 7.32 -6.53
C LEU A 131 -5.38 7.03 -5.95
N THR A 132 -4.94 7.78 -4.95
CA THR A 132 -3.63 7.57 -4.31
C THR A 132 -3.70 6.71 -3.04
N GLY A 133 -4.88 6.19 -2.69
CA GLY A 133 -5.11 5.54 -1.40
C GLY A 133 -4.96 6.48 -0.19
N SER A 134 -5.04 7.80 -0.41
CA SER A 134 -5.04 8.83 0.63
C SER A 134 -6.40 8.97 1.32
N PHE A 135 -6.49 9.78 2.38
CA PHE A 135 -7.74 10.06 3.11
C PHE A 135 -8.52 8.79 3.51
N TYR A 136 -7.78 7.80 4.01
CA TYR A 136 -8.29 6.49 4.42
C TYR A 136 -8.81 5.59 3.29
N GLY A 137 -8.67 5.98 2.02
CA GLY A 137 -9.13 5.22 0.87
C GLY A 137 -8.14 4.19 0.30
N SER A 138 -7.18 3.71 1.10
CA SER A 138 -6.24 2.66 0.67
C SER A 138 -6.74 1.25 0.96
N HIS A 139 -6.37 0.29 0.11
CA HIS A 139 -6.44 -1.13 0.41
C HIS A 139 -5.18 -1.56 1.15
N LYS A 140 -5.28 -1.97 2.42
CA LYS A 140 -4.13 -2.47 3.21
C LYS A 140 -2.89 -1.57 3.16
N GLY A 141 -3.09 -0.25 3.07
CA GLY A 141 -2.01 0.73 3.05
C GLY A 141 -1.49 1.12 1.66
N ILE A 142 -1.95 0.49 0.58
CA ILE A 142 -1.60 0.83 -0.81
C ILE A 142 -2.82 1.37 -1.59
N PRO A 143 -2.61 2.15 -2.68
CA PRO A 143 -3.69 2.47 -3.62
C PRO A 143 -4.43 1.22 -4.09
N TYR A 144 -5.74 1.33 -4.36
CA TYR A 144 -6.53 0.18 -4.80
C TYR A 144 -6.20 -0.24 -6.23
N PHE A 145 -5.92 0.72 -7.11
CA PHE A 145 -5.46 0.46 -8.47
C PHE A 145 -4.15 1.20 -8.71
N GLN A 146 -3.39 0.76 -9.71
CA GLN A 146 -2.32 1.58 -10.25
C GLN A 146 -2.89 2.89 -10.82
N SER A 147 -2.11 3.96 -10.76
CA SER A 147 -2.61 5.30 -11.04
C SER A 147 -3.26 5.47 -12.42
N ASN A 148 -2.65 4.96 -13.50
CA ASN A 148 -3.25 5.03 -14.85
C ASN A 148 -4.68 4.51 -14.88
N MET A 149 -4.83 3.27 -14.43
CA MET A 149 -6.10 2.58 -14.35
C MET A 149 -7.14 3.32 -13.50
N GLY A 150 -6.75 3.81 -12.32
CA GLY A 150 -7.68 4.56 -11.45
C GLY A 150 -8.19 5.84 -12.13
N HIS A 151 -7.31 6.56 -12.84
CA HIS A 151 -7.69 7.74 -13.59
C HIS A 151 -8.58 7.41 -14.79
N ASP A 152 -8.28 6.34 -15.54
CA ASP A 152 -9.06 5.93 -16.69
C ASP A 152 -10.45 5.44 -16.28
N LEU A 153 -10.56 4.69 -15.17
CA LEU A 153 -11.84 4.31 -14.56
C LEU A 153 -12.73 5.51 -14.26
N LEU A 154 -12.19 6.59 -13.69
CA LEU A 154 -12.96 7.80 -13.43
C LEU A 154 -13.26 8.56 -14.72
N LYS A 155 -12.34 8.60 -15.68
CA LYS A 155 -12.49 9.38 -16.92
C LYS A 155 -13.49 8.75 -17.90
N SER A 156 -13.47 7.42 -18.04
CA SER A 156 -14.30 6.68 -19.00
C SER A 156 -15.64 6.20 -18.43
N ARG A 157 -15.91 6.49 -17.15
CA ARG A 157 -17.16 6.12 -16.47
C ARG A 157 -18.39 6.53 -17.28
N ARG A 158 -19.42 5.69 -17.22
CA ARG A 158 -20.72 5.93 -17.86
C ARG A 158 -21.83 5.88 -16.83
N LEU A 159 -22.95 6.53 -17.13
CA LEU A 159 -24.12 6.50 -16.27
C LEU A 159 -24.94 5.23 -16.54
N PHE A 160 -25.28 4.49 -15.49
CA PHE A 160 -26.15 3.32 -15.52
C PHE A 160 -27.17 3.43 -14.38
N LYS A 161 -28.47 3.47 -14.70
CA LYS A 161 -29.55 3.64 -13.72
C LYS A 161 -29.30 4.79 -12.72
N GLY A 162 -28.70 5.90 -13.18
CA GLY A 162 -28.38 7.05 -12.33
C GLY A 162 -27.10 6.90 -11.49
N VAL A 163 -26.30 5.85 -11.69
CA VAL A 163 -25.04 5.60 -10.99
C VAL A 163 -23.88 5.58 -11.99
N TYR A 164 -22.77 6.24 -11.68
CA TYR A 164 -21.57 6.12 -12.51
C TYR A 164 -20.88 4.76 -12.29
N VAL A 165 -20.70 4.03 -13.38
CA VAL A 165 -20.09 2.70 -13.44
C VAL A 165 -18.97 2.68 -14.50
N PRO A 166 -18.05 1.70 -14.49
CA PRO A 166 -16.98 1.64 -15.48
C PRO A 166 -17.52 1.49 -16.91
N SER A 167 -16.73 1.98 -17.87
CA SER A 167 -16.90 1.58 -19.28
C SER A 167 -16.64 0.06 -19.42
N PRO A 168 -17.13 -0.61 -20.48
CA PRO A 168 -16.90 -2.05 -20.65
C PRO A 168 -15.43 -2.47 -20.56
N ARG A 169 -14.51 -1.73 -21.20
CA ARG A 169 -13.06 -2.02 -21.18
C ARG A 169 -12.47 -1.85 -19.78
N GLU A 170 -12.77 -0.73 -19.13
CA GLU A 170 -12.27 -0.48 -17.77
C GLU A 170 -12.93 -1.40 -16.74
N TYR A 171 -14.14 -1.89 -16.99
CA TYR A 171 -14.77 -2.88 -16.13
C TYR A 171 -13.99 -4.19 -16.15
N PHE A 172 -13.71 -4.72 -17.35
CA PHE A 172 -12.86 -5.90 -17.52
C PHE A 172 -11.50 -5.71 -16.84
N ALA A 173 -10.83 -4.59 -17.11
CA ALA A 173 -9.55 -4.28 -16.49
C ALA A 173 -9.65 -4.29 -14.94
N SER A 174 -10.67 -3.64 -14.37
CA SER A 174 -10.89 -3.56 -12.91
C SER A 174 -11.13 -4.90 -12.26
N LEU A 175 -11.88 -5.79 -12.91
CA LEU A 175 -12.11 -7.14 -12.45
C LEU A 175 -10.84 -7.99 -12.56
N ALA A 176 -10.10 -7.90 -13.68
CA ALA A 176 -8.85 -8.62 -13.88
C ALA A 176 -7.80 -8.22 -12.83
N TYR A 177 -7.61 -6.92 -12.63
CA TYR A 177 -6.70 -6.40 -11.60
C TYR A 177 -7.11 -6.87 -10.20
N HIS A 178 -8.41 -6.80 -9.88
CA HIS A 178 -8.92 -7.24 -8.58
C HIS A 178 -8.70 -8.73 -8.35
N ALA A 179 -9.03 -9.56 -9.34
CA ALA A 179 -8.88 -11.00 -9.24
C ALA A 179 -7.39 -11.39 -9.09
N LEU A 180 -6.50 -10.79 -9.88
CA LEU A 180 -5.06 -11.03 -9.79
C LEU A 180 -4.47 -10.48 -8.48
N PHE A 181 -4.50 -9.17 -8.27
CA PHE A 181 -3.69 -8.53 -7.23
C PHE A 181 -4.36 -8.48 -5.86
N HIS A 182 -5.70 -8.43 -5.79
CA HIS A 182 -6.42 -8.30 -4.51
C HIS A 182 -6.96 -9.63 -3.97
N LYS A 183 -7.34 -10.55 -4.87
CA LYS A 183 -7.79 -11.90 -4.49
C LYS A 183 -6.66 -12.92 -4.63
N GLY A 184 -5.82 -12.85 -5.66
CA GLY A 184 -4.71 -13.79 -5.88
C GLY A 184 -5.25 -15.22 -6.01
N LYS A 185 -4.67 -16.18 -5.26
CA LYS A 185 -5.17 -17.57 -5.20
C LYS A 185 -6.66 -17.69 -4.87
N ALA A 186 -7.18 -16.78 -4.04
CA ALA A 186 -8.59 -16.79 -3.64
C ALA A 186 -9.57 -16.41 -4.76
N SER A 187 -9.08 -15.93 -5.91
CA SER A 187 -9.91 -15.69 -7.09
C SER A 187 -10.35 -16.97 -7.79
N GLY A 188 -9.65 -18.09 -7.56
CA GLY A 188 -9.88 -19.34 -8.31
C GLY A 188 -9.34 -19.31 -9.75
N ILE A 189 -8.62 -18.25 -10.15
CA ILE A 189 -7.96 -18.17 -11.46
C ILE A 189 -6.76 -19.12 -11.49
N GLU A 190 -6.62 -19.87 -12.59
CA GLU A 190 -5.49 -20.78 -12.82
C GLU A 190 -4.16 -20.01 -12.91
N GLY A 191 -3.06 -20.64 -12.47
CA GLY A 191 -1.70 -20.08 -12.59
C GLY A 191 -1.09 -19.60 -11.27
N PHE A 192 -1.86 -19.55 -10.18
CA PHE A 192 -1.31 -19.29 -8.84
C PHE A 192 -0.95 -20.58 -8.06
N GLY A 193 -1.23 -21.76 -8.60
CA GLY A 193 -1.12 -23.05 -7.92
C GLY A 193 -2.35 -23.37 -7.05
N ASP A 194 -2.28 -24.45 -6.27
CA ASP A 194 -3.42 -24.97 -5.52
C ASP A 194 -3.94 -24.00 -4.44
N TYR A 195 -5.26 -23.84 -4.37
CA TYR A 195 -5.97 -23.11 -3.32
C TYR A 195 -7.07 -24.00 -2.72
N SER A 196 -6.99 -24.24 -1.41
CA SER A 196 -7.94 -25.09 -0.67
C SER A 196 -9.11 -24.34 -0.04
N GLY A 197 -9.15 -23.01 -0.19
CA GLY A 197 -10.23 -22.18 0.35
C GLY A 197 -11.45 -22.12 -0.58
N ALA A 198 -12.56 -21.64 -0.05
CA ALA A 198 -13.73 -21.34 -0.87
C ALA A 198 -13.44 -20.18 -1.81
N VAL A 199 -13.82 -20.35 -3.08
CA VAL A 199 -13.80 -19.30 -4.09
C VAL A 199 -15.14 -18.55 -4.01
N GLU A 200 -15.09 -17.24 -3.75
CA GLU A 200 -16.29 -16.43 -3.53
C GLU A 200 -17.09 -16.20 -4.83
N HIS A 201 -16.38 -16.02 -5.95
CA HIS A 201 -16.99 -15.78 -7.27
C HIS A 201 -16.28 -16.57 -8.36
N ALA A 202 -17.03 -16.95 -9.39
CA ALA A 202 -16.50 -17.59 -10.60
C ALA A 202 -15.80 -16.56 -11.50
N TYR A 203 -14.70 -15.95 -11.02
CA TYR A 203 -13.96 -14.91 -11.74
C TYR A 203 -13.56 -15.35 -13.14
N SER A 204 -13.17 -16.62 -13.32
CA SER A 204 -12.81 -17.15 -14.64
C SER A 204 -13.96 -16.97 -15.65
N THR A 205 -15.17 -17.40 -15.28
CA THR A 205 -16.37 -17.26 -16.14
C THR A 205 -16.74 -15.80 -16.35
N ILE A 206 -16.77 -15.00 -15.28
CA ILE A 206 -17.13 -13.57 -15.35
C ILE A 206 -16.17 -12.82 -16.29
N LEU A 207 -14.87 -13.04 -16.15
CA LEU A 207 -13.88 -12.39 -17.01
C LEU A 207 -13.95 -12.89 -18.46
N SER A 208 -14.20 -14.18 -18.71
CA SER A 208 -14.40 -14.70 -20.07
C SER A 208 -15.60 -14.04 -20.76
N GLU A 209 -16.71 -13.87 -20.05
CA GLU A 209 -17.89 -13.18 -20.59
C GLU A 209 -17.56 -11.71 -20.91
N HIS A 210 -16.83 -11.03 -20.02
CA HIS A 210 -16.44 -9.64 -20.23
C HIS A 210 -15.37 -9.44 -21.31
N SER A 211 -14.46 -10.39 -21.52
CA SER A 211 -13.46 -10.30 -22.60
C SER A 211 -14.16 -10.32 -23.97
N LEU A 212 -15.14 -11.21 -24.15
CA LEU A 212 -15.97 -11.27 -25.36
C LEU A 212 -16.75 -9.96 -25.57
N ASN A 213 -17.28 -9.37 -24.49
CA ASN A 213 -18.03 -8.11 -24.55
C ASN A 213 -17.18 -6.91 -24.99
N ILE A 214 -15.86 -6.93 -24.75
CA ILE A 214 -14.94 -5.89 -25.21
C ILE A 214 -14.32 -6.22 -26.58
N GLY A 215 -14.69 -7.36 -27.19
CA GLY A 215 -14.17 -7.81 -28.46
C GLY A 215 -12.72 -8.31 -28.39
N GLU A 216 -12.28 -8.75 -27.21
CA GLU A 216 -10.91 -9.24 -27.01
C GLU A 216 -10.93 -10.72 -26.56
N GLU A 217 -10.15 -11.54 -27.26
CA GLU A 217 -9.94 -12.94 -26.88
C GLU A 217 -8.78 -13.01 -25.89
N VAL A 218 -9.11 -13.16 -24.60
CA VAL A 218 -8.13 -13.25 -23.52
C VAL A 218 -8.31 -14.58 -22.80
N ASP A 219 -7.27 -15.40 -22.76
CA ASP A 219 -7.27 -16.60 -21.93
C ASP A 219 -7.28 -16.20 -20.45
N ILE A 220 -8.25 -16.71 -19.69
CA ILE A 220 -8.47 -16.29 -18.30
C ILE A 220 -7.63 -17.14 -17.33
N ASN A 221 -6.33 -16.92 -17.38
CA ASN A 221 -5.36 -17.42 -16.42
C ASN A 221 -4.45 -16.28 -15.91
N ALA A 222 -3.69 -16.54 -14.86
CA ALA A 222 -2.89 -15.55 -14.17
C ALA A 222 -1.86 -14.85 -15.08
N GLU A 223 -1.16 -15.63 -15.91
CA GLU A 223 -0.13 -15.12 -16.83
C GLU A 223 -0.74 -14.26 -17.95
N CYS A 224 -1.79 -14.77 -18.60
CA CYS A 224 -2.44 -14.08 -19.71
C CYS A 224 -3.13 -12.78 -19.25
N LEU A 225 -3.80 -12.78 -18.10
CA LEU A 225 -4.37 -11.57 -17.53
C LEU A 225 -3.29 -10.56 -17.13
N PHE A 226 -2.16 -11.01 -16.56
CA PHE A 226 -1.05 -10.13 -16.22
C PHE A 226 -0.48 -9.47 -17.49
N LYS A 227 -0.21 -10.25 -18.54
CA LYS A 227 0.27 -9.75 -19.84
C LYS A 227 -0.70 -8.79 -20.49
N TRP A 228 -2.01 -9.06 -20.36
CA TRP A 228 -3.04 -8.15 -20.86
C TRP A 228 -3.01 -6.82 -20.11
N LEU A 229 -2.95 -6.83 -18.78
CA LEU A 229 -2.83 -5.62 -17.98
C LEU A 229 -1.52 -4.87 -18.27
N GLU A 230 -0.43 -5.59 -18.52
CA GLU A 230 0.88 -5.01 -18.85
C GLU A 230 0.82 -4.26 -20.18
N THR A 231 0.26 -4.90 -21.22
CA THR A 231 0.06 -4.30 -22.55
C THR A 231 -0.80 -3.03 -22.49
N ASN A 232 -1.69 -2.94 -21.50
CA ASN A 232 -2.57 -1.80 -21.26
C ASN A 232 -2.03 -0.82 -20.21
N GLU A 233 -0.78 -0.94 -19.76
CA GLU A 233 -0.15 -0.07 -18.75
C GLU A 233 -0.91 -0.03 -17.41
N TYR A 234 -1.57 -1.13 -17.04
CA TYR A 234 -2.38 -1.25 -15.82
C TYR A 234 -1.75 -2.10 -14.72
N ILE A 235 -0.60 -2.73 -14.96
CA ILE A 235 0.14 -3.43 -13.89
C ILE A 235 0.71 -2.42 -12.87
N PRO A 236 0.76 -2.77 -11.57
CA PRO A 236 1.45 -1.96 -10.59
C PRO A 236 2.94 -1.84 -10.94
N ALA A 237 3.54 -0.68 -10.63
CA ALA A 237 5.00 -0.53 -10.69
C ALA A 237 5.68 -1.53 -9.73
N GLU A 238 6.94 -1.91 -10.01
CA GLU A 238 7.67 -2.92 -9.22
C GLU A 238 7.69 -2.60 -7.72
N ASP A 239 7.88 -1.34 -7.34
CA ASP A 239 7.87 -0.90 -5.93
C ASP A 239 6.50 -1.14 -5.23
N THR A 240 5.42 -1.09 -5.99
CA THR A 240 4.04 -1.28 -5.53
C THR A 240 3.67 -2.76 -5.55
N LEU A 241 4.09 -3.50 -6.59
CA LEU A 241 4.00 -4.96 -6.66
C LEU A 241 4.76 -5.62 -5.50
N SER A 242 5.89 -5.04 -5.09
CA SER A 242 6.64 -5.44 -3.90
C SER A 242 5.79 -5.45 -2.64
N LYS A 243 5.02 -4.38 -2.39
CA LYS A 243 4.11 -4.31 -1.24
C LYS A 243 2.90 -5.24 -1.37
N LEU A 244 2.43 -5.48 -2.59
CA LEU A 244 1.39 -6.47 -2.85
C LEU A 244 1.88 -7.89 -2.53
N VAL A 245 3.12 -8.23 -2.86
CA VAL A 245 3.75 -9.53 -2.50
C VAL A 245 3.90 -9.69 -1.00
N ASP A 246 4.29 -8.63 -0.27
CA ASP A 246 4.34 -8.67 1.20
C ASP A 246 2.96 -9.00 1.82
N ILE A 247 1.86 -8.66 1.13
CA ILE A 247 0.48 -8.98 1.53
C ILE A 247 0.05 -10.37 1.00
N LYS A 248 0.48 -10.74 -0.19
CA LYS A 248 0.12 -11.94 -0.96
C LYS A 248 1.36 -12.54 -1.64
N PRO A 249 2.09 -13.42 -0.94
CA PRO A 249 3.34 -13.98 -1.45
C PRO A 249 3.20 -14.70 -2.80
N GLU A 250 2.02 -15.22 -3.13
CA GLU A 250 1.75 -15.85 -4.42
C GLU A 250 1.96 -14.93 -5.64
N LEU A 251 1.96 -13.61 -5.45
CA LEU A 251 2.19 -12.63 -6.52
C LEU A 251 3.67 -12.50 -6.91
N GLU A 252 4.58 -13.18 -6.19
CA GLU A 252 6.02 -13.19 -6.50
C GLU A 252 6.31 -13.70 -7.91
N ILE A 253 5.44 -14.55 -8.47
CA ILE A 253 5.54 -15.05 -9.85
C ILE A 253 5.59 -13.93 -10.90
N PHE A 254 5.06 -12.75 -10.58
CA PHE A 254 5.03 -11.59 -11.48
C PHE A 254 6.19 -10.62 -11.25
N GLN A 255 6.99 -10.82 -10.20
CA GLN A 255 8.07 -9.91 -9.89
C GLN A 255 9.31 -10.19 -10.74
N LYS A 256 9.97 -9.12 -11.15
CA LYS A 256 11.30 -9.23 -11.74
C LYS A 256 12.30 -9.70 -10.69
N ARG A 257 13.14 -10.66 -11.10
CA ARG A 257 14.25 -11.15 -10.28
C ARG A 257 15.23 -10.01 -10.02
N LEU A 258 15.58 -9.80 -8.76
CA LEU A 258 16.63 -8.86 -8.39
C LEU A 258 17.98 -9.42 -8.85
N SER A 259 18.74 -8.60 -9.58
CA SER A 259 20.15 -8.86 -9.86
C SER A 259 21.00 -8.07 -8.87
N SER A 260 22.09 -8.68 -8.42
CA SER A 260 23.16 -7.98 -7.70
C SER A 260 24.43 -8.11 -8.52
N ASP A 261 25.18 -7.02 -8.62
CA ASP A 261 26.47 -7.05 -9.29
C ASP A 261 27.53 -7.65 -8.38
N ILE A 262 28.27 -8.65 -8.88
CA ILE A 262 29.31 -9.35 -8.11
C ILE A 262 30.46 -8.44 -7.67
N ARG A 263 30.73 -7.34 -8.40
CA ARG A 263 31.74 -6.34 -8.05
C ARG A 263 31.32 -5.54 -6.81
N GLY A 264 30.04 -5.60 -6.46
CA GLY A 264 29.44 -4.93 -5.33
C GLY A 264 29.13 -3.46 -5.62
N GLY A 265 28.66 -2.79 -4.57
CA GLY A 265 28.16 -1.43 -4.64
C GLY A 265 26.77 -1.33 -5.30
N GLU A 266 25.99 -0.35 -4.89
CA GLU A 266 24.58 -0.24 -5.26
C GLU A 266 24.19 1.21 -5.58
N LEU A 267 23.54 1.39 -6.73
CA LEU A 267 22.91 2.66 -7.09
C LEU A 267 21.65 2.87 -6.24
N THR A 268 21.59 4.01 -5.55
CA THR A 268 20.45 4.42 -4.72
C THR A 268 19.93 5.77 -5.20
N VAL A 269 18.60 5.89 -5.31
CA VAL A 269 17.95 7.18 -5.57
C VAL A 269 17.14 7.58 -4.35
N PHE A 270 17.44 8.76 -3.82
CA PHE A 270 16.62 9.42 -2.82
C PHE A 270 15.66 10.39 -3.50
N VAL A 271 14.36 10.17 -3.31
CA VAL A 271 13.32 11.10 -3.76
C VAL A 271 13.16 12.19 -2.70
N ILE A 272 13.57 13.39 -3.06
CA ILE A 272 13.46 14.59 -2.24
C ILE A 272 12.10 15.22 -2.47
N ARG A 273 11.38 15.52 -1.39
CA ARG A 273 10.01 16.05 -1.47
C ARG A 273 9.94 17.55 -1.24
N GLU A 274 8.92 18.19 -1.80
CA GLU A 274 8.71 19.66 -1.86
C GLU A 274 9.10 20.38 -0.56
N ARG A 275 8.64 19.87 0.58
CA ARG A 275 8.84 20.53 1.86
C ARG A 275 10.30 20.53 2.32
N LEU A 276 11.07 19.48 2.01
CA LEU A 276 12.49 19.42 2.37
C LEU A 276 13.29 20.49 1.64
N VAL A 277 12.99 20.69 0.35
CA VAL A 277 13.58 21.77 -0.46
C VAL A 277 13.14 23.13 0.07
N LYS A 278 11.84 23.31 0.35
CA LYS A 278 11.30 24.55 0.90
C LYS A 278 11.93 24.95 2.24
N ASP A 279 12.19 23.96 3.09
CA ASP A 279 12.82 24.16 4.40
C ASP A 279 14.36 24.24 4.28
N LYS A 280 14.92 24.20 3.06
CA LYS A 280 16.35 24.34 2.71
C LYS A 280 17.27 23.27 3.31
N LEU A 281 16.75 22.06 3.50
CA LEU A 281 17.49 20.95 4.14
C LEU A 281 18.14 19.98 3.14
N LEU A 282 18.12 20.29 1.84
CA LEU A 282 18.66 19.39 0.80
C LEU A 282 20.17 19.22 0.94
N GLU A 283 20.91 20.32 1.09
CA GLU A 283 22.35 20.27 1.31
C GLU A 283 22.70 19.58 2.64
N ASP A 284 21.93 19.82 3.70
CA ASP A 284 22.12 19.12 4.97
C ASP A 284 21.93 17.60 4.81
N PHE A 285 20.95 17.18 4.01
CA PHE A 285 20.73 15.77 3.72
C PHE A 285 21.87 15.17 2.88
N LYS A 286 22.35 15.90 1.87
CA LYS A 286 23.51 15.49 1.07
C LYS A 286 24.74 15.28 1.95
N LEU A 287 25.09 16.28 2.76
CA LEU A 287 26.23 16.20 3.68
C LEU A 287 26.06 15.08 4.71
N PHE A 288 24.83 14.83 5.17
CA PHE A 288 24.53 13.72 6.07
C PHE A 288 24.82 12.36 5.41
N LEU A 289 24.44 12.17 4.15
CA LEU A 289 24.71 10.94 3.39
C LEU A 289 26.22 10.72 3.18
N GLU A 290 26.94 11.75 2.79
CA GLU A 290 28.39 11.70 2.55
C GLU A 290 29.15 11.38 3.86
N ASN A 291 28.84 12.10 4.95
CA ASN A 291 29.63 12.00 6.18
C ASN A 291 29.27 10.76 7.03
N GLU A 292 27.99 10.46 7.21
CA GLU A 292 27.55 9.40 8.14
C GLU A 292 27.49 8.02 7.49
N TYR A 293 27.33 7.98 6.16
CA TYR A 293 27.11 6.75 5.42
C TYR A 293 28.08 6.54 4.26
N GLN A 294 28.95 7.51 3.96
CA GLN A 294 29.96 7.40 2.91
C GLN A 294 29.37 7.12 1.51
N PHE A 295 28.13 7.59 1.28
CA PHE A 295 27.56 7.59 -0.08
C PHE A 295 28.34 8.58 -0.94
N GLU A 296 28.67 8.17 -2.17
CA GLU A 296 29.12 9.10 -3.19
C GLU A 296 27.91 9.70 -3.89
N ILE A 297 27.77 11.02 -3.84
CA ILE A 297 26.69 11.72 -4.54
C ILE A 297 27.08 11.87 -6.01
N LEU A 298 26.34 11.21 -6.88
CA LEU A 298 26.58 11.25 -8.33
C LEU A 298 25.95 12.49 -8.94
N ASP A 299 24.72 12.83 -8.53
CA ASP A 299 24.00 13.99 -9.07
C ASP A 299 22.79 14.38 -8.19
N ILE A 300 22.29 15.60 -8.38
CA ILE A 300 21.03 16.10 -7.83
C ILE A 300 20.23 16.77 -8.95
N GLN A 301 19.11 16.18 -9.33
CA GLN A 301 18.25 16.67 -10.40
C GLN A 301 16.91 17.20 -9.86
N PHE A 302 16.66 18.48 -10.05
CA PHE A 302 15.35 19.07 -9.82
C PHE A 302 14.40 18.71 -10.95
N LEU A 303 13.23 18.20 -10.59
CA LEU A 303 12.25 17.73 -11.55
C LEU A 303 11.52 18.92 -12.19
N ASN A 304 11.42 18.94 -13.52
CA ASN A 304 10.50 19.85 -14.21
C ASN A 304 9.03 19.42 -13.99
N GLN A 305 8.06 20.25 -14.35
CA GLN A 305 6.65 19.96 -14.07
C GLN A 305 6.18 18.61 -14.61
N LYS A 306 6.53 18.25 -15.85
CA LYS A 306 6.14 16.96 -16.46
C LYS A 306 6.76 15.78 -15.69
N GLN A 307 8.03 15.92 -15.30
CA GLN A 307 8.72 14.90 -14.50
C GLN A 307 8.13 14.77 -13.09
N LYS A 308 7.78 15.89 -12.45
CA LYS A 308 7.08 15.91 -11.15
C LYS A 308 5.73 15.22 -11.25
N ASP A 309 4.94 15.53 -12.27
CA ASP A 309 3.61 14.93 -12.47
C ASP A 309 3.74 13.42 -12.66
N ASN A 310 4.68 12.97 -13.50
CA ASN A 310 4.92 11.54 -13.71
C ASN A 310 5.44 10.84 -12.46
N ALA A 311 6.48 11.37 -11.80
CA ALA A 311 7.01 10.79 -10.57
C ALA A 311 5.96 10.74 -9.45
N THR A 312 5.15 11.80 -9.33
CA THR A 312 4.02 11.85 -8.39
C THR A 312 3.01 10.77 -8.69
N ARG A 313 2.73 10.51 -9.97
CA ARG A 313 1.69 9.60 -10.41
C ARG A 313 2.09 8.12 -10.28
N PHE A 314 3.33 7.80 -10.65
CA PHE A 314 3.72 6.41 -10.94
C PHE A 314 4.54 5.75 -9.83
N ILE A 315 5.42 6.51 -9.18
CA ILE A 315 6.24 5.97 -8.09
C ILE A 315 5.33 5.70 -6.88
N ARG A 316 5.46 4.51 -6.27
CA ARG A 316 4.67 4.05 -5.13
C ARG A 316 3.15 4.06 -5.40
N GLY A 317 2.74 3.85 -6.65
CA GLY A 317 1.34 3.93 -7.10
C GLY A 317 0.71 5.31 -6.89
N GLY A 318 1.55 6.34 -6.75
CA GLY A 318 1.17 7.71 -6.49
C GLY A 318 0.85 8.06 -5.04
N LYS A 319 1.17 7.17 -4.09
CA LYS A 319 0.90 7.38 -2.67
C LYS A 319 1.94 8.28 -1.99
N TRP A 320 1.69 9.58 -1.98
CA TRP A 320 2.53 10.62 -1.35
C TRP A 320 1.92 11.27 -0.11
N ASP A 321 1.11 10.52 0.66
CA ASP A 321 0.55 11.04 1.91
C ASP A 321 1.62 11.27 3.00
N LYS A 322 1.19 11.74 4.16
CA LYS A 322 2.05 12.01 5.31
C LYS A 322 2.52 10.76 6.07
N GLY A 323 1.95 9.58 5.79
CA GLY A 323 2.17 8.37 6.57
C GLY A 323 2.00 8.62 8.08
N PRO A 324 2.97 8.20 8.93
CA PRO A 324 2.88 8.36 10.38
C PRO A 324 3.16 9.79 10.87
N PHE A 325 3.59 10.70 9.98
CA PHE A 325 4.01 12.05 10.36
C PHE A 325 2.84 13.00 10.53
N LYS A 326 3.05 14.09 11.28
CA LYS A 326 2.01 15.11 11.48
C LYS A 326 1.66 15.81 10.18
N TYR A 327 2.64 16.09 9.33
CA TYR A 327 2.47 16.77 8.05
C TYR A 327 3.04 15.96 6.87
N SER A 328 2.52 16.21 5.66
CA SER A 328 3.10 15.65 4.44
C SER A 328 4.37 16.38 4.05
N GLY A 329 5.35 15.63 3.51
CA GLY A 329 6.53 16.17 2.83
C GLY A 329 6.23 16.78 1.45
N GLY A 330 5.02 16.63 0.93
CA GLY A 330 4.63 17.09 -0.41
C GLY A 330 4.87 16.03 -1.49
N VAL A 331 4.81 16.39 -2.77
CA VAL A 331 5.12 15.46 -3.87
C VAL A 331 6.64 15.42 -4.16
N PRO A 332 7.14 14.55 -5.06
CA PRO A 332 8.54 14.60 -5.51
C PRO A 332 8.93 15.96 -6.08
N GLU A 333 10.09 16.48 -5.66
CA GLU A 333 10.67 17.76 -6.10
C GLU A 333 12.00 17.56 -6.81
N ALA A 334 12.83 16.65 -6.30
CA ALA A 334 14.14 16.36 -6.87
C ALA A 334 14.50 14.88 -6.65
N PHE A 335 15.42 14.37 -7.45
CA PHE A 335 16.12 13.12 -7.21
C PHE A 335 17.56 13.42 -6.82
N LEU A 336 17.99 12.87 -5.70
CA LEU A 336 19.40 12.82 -5.30
C LEU A 336 19.89 11.41 -5.60
N VAL A 337 20.84 11.33 -6.53
CA VAL A 337 21.41 10.08 -7.04
C VAL A 337 22.71 9.81 -6.31
N ALA A 338 22.81 8.64 -5.69
CA ALA A 338 23.96 8.29 -4.88
C ALA A 338 24.41 6.85 -5.18
N TYR A 339 25.69 6.60 -4.99
CA TYR A 339 26.29 5.28 -5.06
C TYR A 339 26.82 4.88 -3.69
N ASP A 340 26.36 3.74 -3.20
CA ASP A 340 26.93 3.12 -2.00
C ASP A 340 28.01 2.13 -2.44
N PHE A 341 29.26 2.36 -2.06
CA PHE A 341 30.31 1.38 -2.33
C PHE A 341 30.16 0.12 -1.48
N GLU A 342 29.56 0.20 -0.29
CA GLU A 342 29.49 -0.90 0.67
C GLU A 342 28.05 -1.12 1.16
N PRO A 343 27.11 -1.50 0.26
CA PRO A 343 25.74 -1.76 0.63
C PRO A 343 25.69 -2.88 1.66
N LYS A 344 24.95 -2.66 2.73
CA LYS A 344 24.80 -3.64 3.82
C LYS A 344 23.50 -4.41 3.63
N PRO A 345 23.50 -5.75 3.73
CA PRO A 345 22.25 -6.50 3.70
C PRO A 345 21.37 -6.14 4.91
N LEU A 346 20.06 -6.35 4.77
CA LEU A 346 19.13 -6.23 5.87
C LEU A 346 19.29 -7.42 6.82
N ASN A 347 18.93 -7.22 8.09
CA ASN A 347 18.75 -8.35 9.00
C ASN A 347 17.46 -9.13 8.66
N ASP A 348 17.34 -10.36 9.14
CA ASP A 348 16.20 -11.24 8.85
C ASP A 348 14.83 -10.65 9.21
N ILE A 349 14.76 -9.80 10.25
CA ILE A 349 13.51 -9.19 10.70
C ILE A 349 13.04 -8.12 9.71
N ASP A 350 13.97 -7.29 9.26
CA ASP A 350 13.69 -6.23 8.31
C ASP A 350 13.49 -6.79 6.91
N GLN A 351 14.23 -7.82 6.51
CA GLN A 351 14.02 -8.52 5.23
C GLN A 351 12.61 -9.12 5.14
N LYS A 352 12.06 -9.66 6.25
CA LYS A 352 10.67 -10.16 6.27
C LYS A 352 9.61 -9.06 6.10
N LYS A 353 9.94 -7.81 6.42
CA LYS A 353 9.02 -6.67 6.28
C LYS A 353 9.19 -5.92 4.97
N GLN A 354 10.38 -6.02 4.38
CA GLN A 354 10.82 -5.29 3.20
C GLN A 354 11.62 -6.26 2.34
N SER A 355 10.92 -7.24 1.78
CA SER A 355 11.48 -8.41 1.09
C SER A 355 12.39 -8.08 -0.09
N ARG A 356 12.27 -6.86 -0.64
CA ARG A 356 13.01 -6.40 -1.81
C ARG A 356 13.95 -5.24 -1.56
N THR A 357 14.14 -4.84 -0.30
CA THR A 357 15.20 -3.88 0.01
C THR A 357 16.53 -4.63 0.02
N THR A 358 17.54 -4.11 -0.67
CA THR A 358 18.86 -4.75 -0.81
C THR A 358 19.96 -4.03 -0.04
N ASN A 359 19.79 -2.72 0.22
CA ASN A 359 20.77 -1.92 0.94
C ASN A 359 20.19 -1.28 2.21
N ASN A 360 20.56 -1.82 3.37
CA ASN A 360 20.18 -1.32 4.68
C ASN A 360 20.73 0.10 4.97
N ASN A 361 21.86 0.50 4.39
CA ASN A 361 22.39 1.86 4.57
C ASN A 361 21.41 2.90 4.06
N ASN A 362 20.76 2.66 2.90
CA ASN A 362 19.78 3.58 2.33
C ASN A 362 18.57 3.79 3.27
N MET A 363 18.11 2.70 3.90
CA MET A 363 16.95 2.66 4.75
C MET A 363 17.25 3.40 6.05
N LEU A 364 18.39 3.07 6.66
CA LEU A 364 18.84 3.71 7.90
C LEU A 364 19.12 5.20 7.69
N ALA A 365 19.75 5.59 6.58
CA ALA A 365 20.02 6.98 6.27
C ALA A 365 18.73 7.81 6.20
N LYS A 366 17.73 7.31 5.46
CA LYS A 366 16.39 7.93 5.37
C LYS A 366 15.74 8.08 6.75
N TYR A 367 15.75 7.04 7.57
CA TYR A 367 15.08 7.09 8.88
C TYR A 367 15.82 7.98 9.88
N ARG A 368 17.15 7.84 10.00
CA ARG A 368 17.95 8.68 10.91
C ARG A 368 17.90 10.14 10.53
N PHE A 369 17.91 10.49 9.24
CA PHE A 369 17.76 11.88 8.84
C PHE A 369 16.37 12.44 9.22
N ARG A 370 15.30 11.68 8.98
CA ARG A 370 13.93 12.06 9.40
C ARG A 370 13.84 12.25 10.92
N ASP A 371 14.50 11.41 11.70
CA ASP A 371 14.55 11.54 13.16
C ASP A 371 15.36 12.77 13.59
N LEU A 372 16.49 13.05 12.94
CA LEU A 372 17.32 14.22 13.20
C LEU A 372 16.54 15.51 12.99
N ILE A 373 15.84 15.64 11.86
CA ILE A 373 15.04 16.86 11.59
C ILE A 373 13.85 16.95 12.55
N THR A 374 13.16 15.84 12.84
CA THR A 374 11.94 15.83 13.68
C THR A 374 12.26 16.12 15.15
N SER A 375 13.40 15.66 15.64
CA SER A 375 13.85 15.88 17.02
C SER A 375 14.44 17.29 17.25
N ASN A 376 14.76 18.02 16.17
CA ASN A 376 15.36 19.33 16.28
C ASN A 376 14.34 20.43 16.63
N ARG A 377 14.47 20.97 17.85
CA ARG A 377 13.57 22.02 18.38
C ARG A 377 13.66 23.35 17.62
N THR A 378 14.75 23.64 16.92
CA THR A 378 14.88 24.87 16.12
C THR A 378 14.10 24.76 14.80
N ILE A 379 13.94 23.54 14.28
CA ILE A 379 13.13 23.24 13.10
C ILE A 379 11.69 22.92 13.56
N LYS A 380 10.99 23.92 14.11
CA LYS A 380 9.65 23.83 14.75
C LYS A 380 8.52 23.18 13.91
N LYS A 381 8.81 22.73 12.68
CA LYS A 381 7.86 22.20 11.70
C LYS A 381 8.38 20.95 10.97
N ALA A 382 9.43 20.28 11.43
CA ALA A 382 10.07 19.16 10.72
C ALA A 382 9.40 17.78 10.85
N ASP A 383 8.23 17.68 11.49
CA ASP A 383 7.46 16.43 11.57
C ASP A 383 6.74 16.13 10.23
N TYR A 384 7.54 15.75 9.23
CA TYR A 384 7.11 15.35 7.90
C TYR A 384 8.05 14.32 7.27
N ASN A 385 7.53 13.52 6.35
CA ASN A 385 8.27 12.51 5.60
C ASN A 385 9.01 13.10 4.39
N GLY A 386 10.06 13.91 4.60
CA GLY A 386 10.72 14.73 3.56
C GLY A 386 11.57 14.00 2.51
N VAL A 387 12.06 12.79 2.82
CA VAL A 387 12.91 11.97 1.93
C VAL A 387 12.27 10.60 1.75
N HIS A 388 12.21 10.06 0.53
CA HIS A 388 11.99 8.63 0.25
C HIS A 388 13.23 8.04 -0.43
N SER A 389 13.41 6.71 -0.42
CA SER A 389 14.55 6.03 -1.05
C SER A 389 14.06 4.88 -1.91
N SER A 390 14.75 4.58 -3.01
CA SER A 390 14.60 3.30 -3.71
C SER A 390 14.86 2.14 -2.73
N ASP A 391 14.12 1.03 -2.87
CA ASP A 391 14.36 -0.14 -2.00
C ASP A 391 15.57 -0.94 -2.54
N ASN A 392 15.79 -0.95 -3.85
CA ASN A 392 16.91 -1.60 -4.54
C ASN A 392 17.33 -0.82 -5.81
N GLU A 393 18.36 -1.29 -6.50
CA GLU A 393 18.87 -0.68 -7.73
C GLU A 393 17.89 -0.71 -8.91
N MET A 394 17.02 -1.72 -8.99
CA MET A 394 15.98 -1.76 -10.04
C MET A 394 14.97 -0.63 -9.86
N ASP A 395 14.55 -0.37 -8.62
CA ASP A 395 13.70 0.79 -8.29
C ASP A 395 14.43 2.10 -8.56
N ALA A 396 15.73 2.17 -8.23
CA ALA A 396 16.55 3.35 -8.52
C ALA A 396 16.55 3.67 -10.02
N LYS A 397 16.82 2.67 -10.88
CA LYS A 397 16.78 2.82 -12.35
C LYS A 397 15.39 3.19 -12.85
N TYR A 398 14.34 2.58 -12.30
CA TYR A 398 12.96 2.96 -12.61
C TYR A 398 12.69 4.43 -12.28
N TYR A 399 13.16 4.93 -11.14
CA TYR A 399 13.00 6.34 -10.77
C TYR A 399 13.78 7.25 -11.73
N LEU A 400 15.01 6.90 -12.09
CA LEU A 400 15.80 7.69 -13.04
C LEU A 400 15.21 7.71 -14.45
N SER A 401 14.44 6.69 -14.85
CA SER A 401 13.77 6.67 -16.16
C SER A 401 12.83 7.86 -16.37
N PHE A 402 12.30 8.46 -15.29
CA PHE A 402 11.48 9.68 -15.37
C PHE A 402 12.30 10.92 -15.79
N LEU A 403 13.62 10.90 -15.67
CA LEU A 403 14.51 11.97 -16.15
C LEU A 403 14.84 11.84 -17.64
N GLY A 404 14.58 10.68 -18.26
CA GLY A 404 14.84 10.39 -19.66
C GLY A 404 15.84 9.25 -19.86
N GLY A 405 15.78 8.59 -21.02
CA GLY A 405 16.65 7.45 -21.37
C GLY A 405 18.13 7.82 -21.36
N ASP A 406 18.49 8.92 -22.02
CA ASP A 406 19.88 9.40 -22.10
C ASP A 406 20.48 9.69 -20.70
N TYR A 407 19.66 10.21 -19.78
CA TYR A 407 20.09 10.48 -18.41
C TYR A 407 20.32 9.18 -17.63
N LEU A 408 19.40 8.21 -17.76
CA LEU A 408 19.56 6.89 -17.14
C LEU A 408 20.84 6.21 -17.65
N GLU A 409 21.06 6.18 -18.97
CA GLU A 409 22.25 5.60 -19.58
C GLU A 409 23.53 6.28 -19.08
N HIS A 410 23.53 7.62 -18.96
CA HIS A 410 24.66 8.36 -18.40
C HIS A 410 25.00 7.93 -16.96
N ILE A 411 23.99 7.83 -16.08
CA ILE A 411 24.21 7.38 -14.70
C ILE A 411 24.66 5.91 -14.66
N GLU A 412 24.11 5.05 -15.50
CA GLU A 412 24.53 3.65 -15.57
C GLU A 412 26.00 3.51 -15.97
N ASN A 413 26.48 4.32 -16.92
CA ASN A 413 27.89 4.36 -17.30
C ASN A 413 28.78 4.81 -16.12
N ILE A 414 28.36 5.83 -15.36
CA ILE A 414 29.10 6.25 -14.15
C ILE A 414 29.17 5.09 -13.14
N VAL A 415 28.03 4.44 -12.86
CA VAL A 415 27.96 3.31 -11.92
C VAL A 415 28.87 2.16 -12.37
N GLU A 416 28.89 1.87 -13.66
CA GLU A 416 29.77 0.85 -14.25
C GLU A 416 31.26 1.17 -14.03
N ASP A 417 31.66 2.42 -14.25
CA ASP A 417 33.03 2.89 -13.97
C ASP A 417 33.39 2.74 -12.48
N LYS A 418 32.46 3.07 -11.57
CA LYS A 418 32.66 2.92 -10.12
C LYS A 418 32.84 1.45 -9.72
N ARG A 419 32.07 0.55 -10.30
CA ARG A 419 32.20 -0.90 -10.07
C ARG A 419 33.55 -1.43 -10.55
N ASN A 420 34.02 -0.96 -11.69
CA ASN A 420 35.31 -1.32 -12.24
C ASN A 420 36.47 -0.78 -11.40
N TYR A 421 36.37 0.45 -10.88
CA TYR A 421 37.36 0.98 -9.95
C TYR A 421 37.47 0.14 -8.66
N LYS A 422 36.32 -0.24 -8.09
CA LYS A 422 36.29 -1.05 -6.86
C LYS A 422 36.88 -2.45 -7.06
N SER A 423 36.59 -3.10 -8.19
CA SER A 423 37.12 -4.44 -8.47
C SER A 423 38.65 -4.46 -8.56
N ILE A 424 39.24 -3.46 -9.21
CA ILE A 424 40.69 -3.30 -9.34
C ILE A 424 41.34 -3.14 -7.96
N ASN A 425 40.83 -2.22 -7.12
CA ASN A 425 41.39 -1.98 -5.79
C ASN A 425 41.25 -3.18 -4.84
N ARG A 426 40.19 -3.98 -5.01
CA ARG A 426 39.98 -5.20 -4.22
C ARG A 426 40.97 -6.31 -4.58
N ILE A 427 41.35 -6.42 -5.85
CA ILE A 427 42.39 -7.35 -6.31
C ILE A 427 43.77 -6.89 -5.80
N SER A 428 44.08 -5.60 -5.89
CA SER A 428 45.37 -5.07 -5.41
C SER A 428 45.56 -5.19 -3.90
N SER A 429 44.49 -5.08 -3.10
CA SER A 429 44.54 -5.24 -1.63
C SER A 429 44.57 -6.69 -1.14
N GLN A 430 44.27 -7.67 -2.00
CA GLN A 430 44.40 -9.10 -1.69
C GLN A 430 45.76 -9.68 -2.11
N LEU A 431 46.53 -8.95 -2.93
CA LEU A 431 47.85 -9.34 -3.42
C LEU A 431 49.00 -8.71 -2.63
N ILE A 432 48.69 -7.91 -1.60
CA ILE A 432 49.62 -7.36 -0.59
C ILE A 432 49.29 -8.04 0.73
#